data_AF-E1WXY7-F1
#
_entry.id   AF-E1WXY7-F1
#
_cell.length_a   1.000
_cell.length_b   1.000
_cell.length_c   1.000
_cell.angle_alpha   90.00
_cell.angle_beta   90.00
_cell.angle_gamma   90.00
#
_symmetry.space_group_name_H-M   'P 1'
#
loop_
_entity.id
_entity.type
_entity.pdbx_description
1 polymer ?
#
loop_
_entity_poly.entity_id
_entity_poly.type
_entity_poly.pdbx_seq_one_letter_code
_entity_poly.pdbx_strand_id
1 'polypeptide(L)'
;MRSLISRNKRIKIIVHQNLSAEDSWDDNCLEFSHIDRDELILSRAINISLLDKIQFVEIFFKIAGNWKKYRISDFNPILEYKDKSIVDRLSFHLEEREQVDFDQSFRIARCC
;
A
#
# COMPACT_ATOMS: atom_id res chain seq x y z
N MET A 1 -8.23 -2.92 11.02
CA MET A 1 -7.03 -3.65 10.55
C MET A 1 -7.47 -4.76 9.60
N ARG A 2 -7.21 -4.64 8.29
CA ARG A 2 -7.37 -5.74 7.32
C ARG A 2 -6.01 -6.16 6.80
N SER A 3 -5.80 -7.47 6.64
CA SER A 3 -4.59 -8.04 6.06
C SER A 3 -4.89 -8.49 4.64
N LEU A 4 -4.25 -7.86 3.65
CA LEU A 4 -4.20 -8.41 2.30
C LEU A 4 -3.08 -9.44 2.26
N ILE A 5 -3.45 -10.69 1.97
CA ILE A 5 -2.50 -11.67 1.48
C ILE A 5 -2.44 -11.42 -0.02
N SER A 6 -1.35 -10.83 -0.52
CA SER A 6 -1.07 -10.89 -1.96
C SER A 6 -1.22 -12.33 -2.41
N ARG A 7 -1.67 -12.61 -3.65
CA ARG A 7 -1.67 -13.99 -4.19
C ARG A 7 -0.31 -14.68 -4.02
N ASN A 8 0.75 -13.89 -3.83
CA ASN A 8 2.03 -14.30 -3.31
C ASN A 8 2.02 -14.38 -1.75
N LYS A 9 2.04 -15.60 -1.19
CA LYS A 9 2.08 -15.88 0.28
C LYS A 9 3.25 -15.21 1.03
N ARG A 10 4.17 -14.57 0.32
CA ARG A 10 5.36 -13.91 0.86
C ARG A 10 5.22 -12.41 0.98
N ILE A 11 4.14 -11.81 0.49
CA ILE A 11 3.88 -10.37 0.63
C ILE A 11 2.55 -10.18 1.34
N LYS A 12 2.56 -9.45 2.44
CA LYS A 12 1.36 -9.08 3.19
C LYS A 12 1.31 -7.57 3.32
N ILE A 13 0.16 -6.98 3.02
CA ILE A 13 -0.08 -5.53 3.12
C ILE A 13 -1.19 -5.30 4.16
N ILE A 14 -0.97 -4.39 5.09
CA ILE A 14 -1.95 -4.01 6.11
C ILE A 14 -2.18 -2.51 6.03
N VAL A 15 -3.41 -2.12 5.75
CA VAL A 15 -3.82 -0.71 5.71
C VAL A 15 -4.36 -0.31 7.07
N HIS A 16 -3.82 0.76 7.63
CA HIS A 16 -4.31 1.38 8.86
C HIS A 16 -5.02 2.67 8.49
N GLN A 17 -6.33 2.72 8.80
CA GLN A 17 -7.20 3.81 8.43
C GLN A 17 -7.83 4.47 9.67
N ASN A 18 -8.00 5.78 9.63
CA ASN A 18 -8.75 6.54 10.63
C ASN A 18 -10.20 6.70 10.16
N LEU A 19 -11.04 5.73 10.52
CA LEU A 19 -12.48 5.77 10.23
C LEU A 19 -13.24 6.36 11.42
N SER A 20 -14.16 7.26 11.13
CA SER A 20 -15.13 7.78 12.09
C SER A 20 -16.34 6.84 12.20
N ALA A 21 -17.18 7.03 13.23
CA ALA A 21 -18.39 6.22 13.43
C ALA A 21 -19.44 6.39 12.32
N GLU A 22 -19.37 7.49 11.56
CA GLU A 22 -20.29 7.84 10.47
C GLU A 22 -19.81 7.29 9.12
N ASP A 23 -18.54 6.88 9.01
CA ASP A 23 -17.96 6.39 7.76
C ASP A 23 -18.51 4.99 7.44
N SER A 24 -19.16 4.87 6.28
CA SER A 24 -19.54 3.57 5.71
C SER A 24 -18.30 2.73 5.41
N TRP A 25 -18.26 1.51 5.96
CA TRP A 25 -17.17 0.58 5.75
C TRP A 25 -16.99 0.21 4.27
N ASP A 26 -18.08 0.00 3.55
CA ASP A 26 -18.04 -0.44 2.14
C ASP A 26 -17.51 0.65 1.21
N ASP A 27 -17.69 1.92 1.58
CA ASP A 27 -17.29 3.07 0.77
C ASP A 27 -15.88 3.56 1.12
N ASN A 28 -15.48 3.48 2.39
CA ASN A 28 -14.21 4.01 2.87
C ASN A 28 -13.11 2.94 2.98
N CYS A 29 -13.42 1.66 2.76
CA CYS A 29 -12.41 0.61 2.80
C CYS A 29 -11.45 0.74 1.62
N LEU A 30 -10.16 0.80 1.94
CA LEU A 30 -9.07 0.87 0.97
C LEU A 30 -8.38 -0.48 0.88
N GLU A 31 -8.34 -1.00 -0.34
CA GLU A 31 -7.72 -2.28 -0.65
C GLU A 31 -6.74 -2.08 -1.82
N PHE A 32 -5.59 -2.74 -1.74
CA PHE A 32 -4.56 -2.71 -2.77
C PHE A 32 -4.56 -4.02 -3.56
N SER A 33 -4.53 -3.91 -4.89
CA SER A 33 -4.43 -5.07 -5.77
C SER A 33 -2.98 -5.50 -5.96
N HIS A 34 -2.06 -4.53 -6.05
CA HIS A 34 -0.66 -4.76 -6.38
C HIS A 34 0.26 -3.78 -5.63
N ILE A 35 1.53 -4.17 -5.58
CA ILE A 35 2.64 -3.40 -5.05
C ILE A 35 3.79 -3.48 -6.06
N ASP A 36 4.35 -2.32 -6.38
CA ASP A 36 5.60 -2.17 -7.11
C ASP A 36 6.67 -1.55 -6.19
N ARG A 37 7.83 -1.15 -6.74
CA ARG A 37 8.99 -0.76 -5.91
C ARG A 37 8.74 0.51 -5.09
N ASP A 38 7.97 1.41 -5.66
CA ASP A 38 7.68 2.76 -5.16
C ASP A 38 6.20 3.11 -5.32
N GLU A 39 5.36 2.15 -5.74
CA GLU A 39 3.94 2.36 -5.99
C GLU A 39 3.06 1.29 -5.33
N LEU A 40 1.90 1.72 -4.85
CA LEU A 40 0.78 0.88 -4.45
C LEU A 40 -0.39 1.11 -5.39
N ILE A 41 -0.94 0.03 -5.91
CA ILE A 41 -2.05 0.06 -6.86
C ILE A 41 -3.31 -0.39 -6.12
N LEU A 42 -4.33 0.46 -6.09
CA LEU A 42 -5.61 0.18 -5.44
C LEU A 42 -6.38 -0.91 -6.21
N SER A 43 -7.25 -1.64 -5.50
CA SER A 43 -8.14 -2.64 -6.10
C SER A 43 -9.30 -2.03 -6.88
N ARG A 44 -9.65 -0.79 -6.53
CA ARG A 44 -10.64 0.03 -7.22
C ARG A 44 -10.14 1.47 -7.19
N ALA A 45 -10.49 2.24 -8.21
CA ALA A 45 -10.27 3.67 -8.18
C ALA A 45 -11.14 4.30 -7.09
N ILE A 46 -10.59 5.27 -6.36
CA ILE A 46 -11.23 5.93 -5.23
C ILE A 46 -11.20 7.46 -5.42
N ASN A 47 -12.03 8.17 -4.67
CA ASN A 47 -11.88 9.62 -4.58
C ASN A 47 -10.62 9.97 -3.77
N ILE A 48 -9.88 10.99 -4.20
CA ILE A 48 -8.68 11.48 -3.52
C ILE A 48 -8.91 11.83 -2.05
N SER A 49 -10.12 12.28 -1.68
CA SER A 49 -10.48 12.60 -0.28
C SER A 49 -10.42 11.39 0.66
N LEU A 50 -10.50 10.17 0.13
CA LEU A 50 -10.36 8.95 0.94
C LEU A 50 -8.92 8.70 1.38
N LEU A 51 -7.94 9.35 0.76
CA LEU A 51 -6.52 9.23 1.16
C LEU A 51 -6.26 9.86 2.51
N ASP A 52 -7.01 10.90 2.89
CA ASP A 52 -6.90 11.53 4.21
C ASP A 52 -7.29 10.57 5.36
N LYS A 53 -7.98 9.48 5.03
CA LYS A 53 -8.32 8.42 5.98
C LYS A 53 -7.18 7.42 6.16
N ILE A 54 -6.14 7.41 5.32
CA ILE A 54 -4.96 6.53 5.50
C ILE A 54 -4.06 7.13 6.59
N GLN A 55 -3.79 6.37 7.65
CA GLN A 55 -2.77 6.74 8.61
C GLN A 55 -1.39 6.24 8.16
N PHE A 56 -1.29 4.96 7.80
CA PHE A 56 -0.09 4.33 7.27
C PHE A 56 -0.42 2.96 6.68
N VAL A 57 0.49 2.44 5.86
CA VAL A 57 0.45 1.08 5.33
C VAL A 57 1.67 0.32 5.83
N GLU A 58 1.47 -0.89 6.33
CA GLU A 58 2.56 -1.81 6.64
C GLU A 58 2.69 -2.86 5.55
N ILE A 59 3.90 -3.03 5.05
CA ILE A 59 4.24 -4.01 4.02
C ILE A 59 5.20 -5.02 4.62
N PHE A 60 4.85 -6.29 4.53
CA PHE A 60 5.63 -7.39 5.06
C PHE A 60 6.12 -8.29 3.94
N PHE A 61 7.42 -8.58 3.94
CA PHE A 61 8.04 -9.55 3.04
C PHE A 61 8.54 -10.76 3.82
N LYS A 62 8.18 -11.97 3.40
CA LYS A 62 8.67 -13.23 3.96
C LYS A 62 9.95 -13.64 3.23
N ILE A 63 11.10 -13.44 3.87
CA ILE A 63 12.43 -13.73 3.33
C ILE A 63 13.13 -14.75 4.25
N ALA A 64 13.54 -15.89 3.69
CA ALA A 64 14.23 -16.96 4.42
C ALA A 64 13.53 -17.37 5.74
N GLY A 65 12.19 -17.42 5.75
CA GLY A 65 11.40 -17.79 6.92
C GLY A 65 11.07 -16.64 7.88
N ASN A 66 11.74 -15.49 7.75
CA ASN A 66 11.52 -14.31 8.59
C ASN A 66 10.63 -13.28 7.88
N TRP A 67 9.84 -12.53 8.66
CA TRP A 67 9.06 -11.40 8.15
C TRP A 67 9.84 -10.11 8.34
N LYS A 68 10.19 -9.45 7.24
CA LYS A 68 10.64 -8.05 7.25
C LYS A 68 9.42 -7.14 7.13
N LYS A 69 9.40 -6.03 7.86
CA LYS A 69 8.29 -5.07 7.91
C LYS A 69 8.79 -3.68 7.49
N TYR A 70 8.01 -3.02 6.66
CA TYR A 70 8.20 -1.63 6.24
C TYR A 70 6.94 -0.86 6.54
N ARG A 71 7.06 0.37 7.07
CA ARG A 71 5.93 1.23 7.38
C ARG A 71 6.00 2.47 6.49
N ILE A 72 5.00 2.63 5.63
CA ILE A 72 4.88 3.78 4.75
C ILE A 72 3.78 4.67 5.31
N SER A 73 4.11 5.92 5.58
CA SER A 73 3.15 6.91 6.11
C SER A 73 2.93 8.10 5.18
N ASP A 74 3.79 8.25 4.17
CA ASP A 74 3.72 9.34 3.20
C ASP A 74 3.41 8.75 1.81
N PHE A 75 2.30 9.21 1.22
CA PHE A 75 1.79 8.73 -0.05
C PHE A 75 1.45 9.91 -0.94
N ASN A 76 1.87 9.84 -2.21
CA ASN A 76 1.53 10.82 -3.21
C ASN A 76 0.60 10.19 -4.25
N PRO A 77 -0.61 10.74 -4.48
CA PRO A 77 -1.51 10.22 -5.48
C PRO A 77 -0.95 10.44 -6.89
N ILE A 78 -0.98 9.39 -7.71
CA ILE A 78 -0.70 9.49 -9.14
C ILE A 78 -2.05 9.71 -9.84
N LEU A 79 -2.26 10.94 -10.33
CA LEU A 79 -3.52 11.33 -10.95
C LEU A 79 -3.54 11.00 -12.43
N GLU A 80 -4.63 10.38 -12.90
CA GLU A 80 -4.87 10.28 -14.34
C GLU A 80 -5.36 11.63 -14.90
N TYR A 81 -4.82 12.02 -16.06
CA TYR A 81 -5.05 13.34 -16.69
C TYR A 81 -6.51 13.70 -16.96
N LYS A 82 -7.45 12.75 -16.88
CA LYS A 82 -8.86 12.94 -17.25
C LYS A 82 -9.75 13.34 -16.08
N ASP A 83 -9.40 12.97 -14.85
CA ASP A 83 -10.24 13.26 -13.68
C ASP A 83 -9.37 13.45 -12.43
N LYS A 84 -9.07 14.71 -12.08
CA LYS A 84 -8.16 15.07 -10.98
C LYS A 84 -8.66 14.70 -9.58
N SER A 85 -9.82 14.06 -9.50
CA SER A 85 -10.48 13.66 -8.26
C SER A 85 -10.40 12.16 -7.98
N ILE A 86 -10.02 11.36 -8.98
CA ILE A 86 -9.99 9.89 -8.89
C ILE A 86 -8.53 9.42 -8.88
N VAL A 87 -8.24 8.48 -7.99
CA VAL A 87 -6.91 7.89 -7.78
C VAL A 87 -7.03 6.38 -7.82
N ASP A 88 -6.15 5.73 -8.58
CA ASP A 88 -5.98 4.28 -8.58
C ASP A 88 -4.57 3.86 -8.13
N ARG A 89 -3.61 4.80 -8.07
CA ARG A 89 -2.21 4.56 -7.73
C ARG A 89 -1.66 5.59 -6.75
N LEU A 90 -0.85 5.11 -5.82
CA LEU A 90 -0.16 5.90 -4.81
C LEU A 90 1.34 5.64 -4.92
N SER A 91 2.15 6.66 -5.14
CA SER A 91 3.59 6.53 -4.96
C SER A 91 3.98 6.75 -3.49
N PHE A 92 5.09 6.15 -3.09
CA PHE A 92 5.66 6.31 -1.76
C PHE A 92 7.18 6.37 -1.82
N HIS A 93 7.79 6.89 -0.76
CA HIS A 93 9.24 6.93 -0.60
C HIS A 93 9.64 6.47 0.79
N LEU A 94 10.74 5.73 0.87
CA LEU A 94 11.41 5.36 2.11
C LEU A 94 12.78 6.05 2.16
N GLU A 95 13.38 6.16 3.34
CA GLU A 95 14.75 6.67 3.45
C GLU A 95 15.72 5.82 2.59
N GLU A 96 16.75 6.43 2.01
CA GLU A 96 17.63 5.79 1.02
C GLU A 96 18.13 4.39 1.44
N ARG A 97 18.54 4.24 2.70
CA ARG A 97 18.99 2.94 3.24
C ARG A 97 17.86 1.91 3.31
N GLU A 98 16.68 2.34 3.74
CA GLU A 98 15.50 1.48 3.85
C GLU A 98 14.96 1.13 2.46
N GLN A 99 15.00 2.07 1.50
CA GLN A 99 14.58 1.86 0.12
C GLN A 99 15.43 0.78 -0.56
N VAL A 100 16.77 0.77 -0.37
CA VAL A 100 17.64 -0.28 -0.91
C VAL A 100 17.28 -1.66 -0.35
N ASP A 101 17.04 -1.75 0.98
CA ASP A 101 16.65 -3.01 1.62
C ASP A 101 15.25 -3.48 1.21
N PHE A 102 14.32 -2.54 1.03
CA PHE A 102 12.98 -2.77 0.50
C PHE A 102 13.05 -3.34 -0.92
N ASP A 103 13.80 -2.68 -1.81
CA ASP A 103 13.99 -3.11 -3.20
C ASP A 103 14.54 -4.53 -3.29
N GLN A 104 15.53 -4.86 -2.45
CA GLN A 104 16.09 -6.20 -2.39
C GLN A 104 15.05 -7.21 -1.90
N SER A 105 14.33 -6.89 -0.82
CA SER A 105 13.29 -7.76 -0.26
C SER A 105 12.14 -7.99 -1.25
N PHE A 106 11.73 -6.93 -1.96
CA PHE A 106 10.74 -6.99 -3.01
C PHE A 106 11.17 -7.92 -4.16
N ARG A 107 12.43 -7.80 -4.63
CA ARG A 107 12.99 -8.68 -5.67
C ARG A 107 12.99 -10.15 -5.20
N ILE A 108 13.48 -10.43 -4.00
CA ILE A 108 13.54 -11.81 -3.47
C ILE A 108 12.13 -12.40 -3.31
N ALA A 109 11.18 -11.62 -2.80
CA ALA A 109 9.82 -12.09 -2.60
C ALA A 109 9.07 -12.37 -3.92
N ARG A 110 9.45 -11.73 -5.04
CA ARG A 110 8.85 -11.97 -6.37
C ARG A 110 9.56 -13.07 -7.18
N CYS A 111 10.86 -13.30 -6.97
CA CYS A 111 11.63 -14.26 -7.79
C CYS A 111 11.58 -15.73 -7.32
N CYS A 112 11.07 -16.02 -6.11
CA CYS A 112 11.19 -17.35 -5.48
C CYS A 112 9.86 -17.97 -5.02
#